data_AF-A0A813KB00-F1
#
_entry.id   AF-A0A813KB00-F1
#
_cell.length_a   1.000
_cell.length_b   1.000
_cell.length_c   1.000
_cell.angle_alpha   90.00
_cell.angle_beta   90.00
_cell.angle_gamma   90.00
#
_symmetry.space_group_name_H-M   'P 1'
#
loop_
_entity.id
_entity.type
_entity.pdbx_description
1 polymer ?
#
loop_
_entity_poly.entity_id
_entity_poly.type
_entity_poly.pdbx_seq_one_letter_code
_entity_poly.pdbx_strand_id
1 'polypeptide(L)'
;ALSAALLVAGFSLVPVLLTLLLAVYLHSRLPAPDSFEPYFRAWFTQDYFPRISQKFQQELQERAKKEGLLDSLASSFKGWMMGKTEGLQASFWCELVAQRALPPALADWYVLRTATVNLGTAQKPSYVAFWGVHDCWMLSPLISLDFQDTSLLQELQRQKAGNSSRD
;
A
#
# COMPACT_ATOMS: atom_id res chain seq x y z
N ALA A 1 -26.03 40.75 33.71
CA ALA A 1 -26.69 39.89 32.71
C ALA A 1 -25.98 39.94 31.35
N LEU A 2 -25.77 41.13 30.76
CA LEU A 2 -25.08 41.31 29.47
C LEU A 2 -23.64 40.77 29.42
N SER A 3 -22.86 40.98 30.47
CA SER A 3 -21.47 40.49 30.61
C SER A 3 -21.37 38.96 30.73
N ALA A 4 -22.35 38.31 31.37
CA ALA A 4 -22.41 36.86 31.45
C ALA A 4 -22.81 36.22 30.11
N ALA A 5 -23.74 36.83 29.37
CA ALA A 5 -24.14 36.38 28.03
C ALA A 5 -23.00 36.49 27.01
N LEU A 6 -22.19 37.56 27.07
CA LEU A 6 -20.99 37.74 26.25
C LEU A 6 -19.90 36.71 26.57
N LEU A 7 -19.70 36.35 27.84
CA LEU A 7 -18.75 35.31 28.25
C LEU A 7 -19.19 33.92 27.77
N VAL A 8 -20.47 33.59 27.89
CA VAL A 8 -21.02 32.30 27.42
C VAL A 8 -20.98 32.20 25.90
N ALA A 9 -21.35 33.27 25.18
CA ALA A 9 -21.24 33.32 23.72
C ALA A 9 -19.78 33.27 23.25
N GLY A 10 -18.86 33.96 23.94
CA GLY A 10 -17.42 33.89 23.67
C GLY A 10 -16.85 32.50 23.90
N PHE A 11 -17.24 31.81 24.97
CA PHE A 11 -16.84 30.43 25.25
C PHE A 11 -17.35 29.43 24.19
N SER A 12 -18.50 29.70 23.58
CA SER A 12 -19.03 28.89 22.47
C SER A 12 -18.43 29.24 21.10
N LEU A 13 -18.02 30.49 20.87
CA LEU A 13 -17.45 30.92 19.59
C LEU A 13 -15.97 30.57 19.43
N VAL A 14 -15.19 30.63 20.51
CA VAL A 14 -13.76 30.27 20.51
C VAL A 14 -13.49 28.86 19.98
N PRO A 15 -14.16 27.78 20.45
CA PRO A 15 -13.92 26.43 19.92
C PRO A 15 -14.32 26.30 18.45
N VAL A 16 -15.36 27.00 18.00
CA VAL A 16 -15.79 27.01 16.59
C VAL A 16 -14.75 27.71 15.70
N LEU A 17 -14.22 28.84 16.15
CA LEU A 17 -13.14 29.54 15.43
C LEU A 17 -11.86 28.71 15.41
N LEU A 18 -11.51 28.04 16.52
CA LEU A 18 -10.36 27.15 16.58
C LEU A 18 -10.51 25.94 15.67
N THR A 19 -11.69 25.31 15.60
CA THR A 19 -11.93 24.19 14.68
C THR A 19 -11.93 24.64 13.22
N LEU A 20 -12.47 25.82 12.90
CA LEU A 20 -12.40 26.40 11.56
C LEU A 20 -10.95 26.72 11.16
N LEU A 21 -10.17 27.36 12.04
CA LEU A 21 -8.75 27.64 11.79
C LEU A 21 -7.95 26.34 11.62
N LEU A 22 -8.22 25.33 12.44
CA LEU A 22 -7.60 24.02 12.32
C LEU A 22 -7.98 23.34 10.99
N ALA A 23 -9.26 23.39 10.59
CA ALA A 23 -9.72 22.82 9.33
C ALA A 23 -9.07 23.51 8.12
N VAL A 24 -8.99 24.85 8.13
CA VAL A 24 -8.31 25.63 7.09
C VAL A 24 -6.81 25.30 7.06
N TYR A 25 -6.18 25.19 8.21
CA TYR A 25 -4.76 24.81 8.32
C TYR A 25 -4.50 23.41 7.75
N LEU A 26 -5.33 22.43 8.11
CA LEU A 26 -5.22 21.05 7.61
C LEU A 26 -5.51 20.97 6.11
N HIS A 27 -6.51 21.71 5.62
CA HIS A 27 -6.81 21.81 4.18
C HIS A 27 -5.65 22.41 3.39
N SER A 28 -4.97 23.40 3.94
CA SER A 28 -3.81 24.05 3.30
C SER A 28 -2.55 23.18 3.30
N ARG A 29 -2.56 22.06 4.03
CA ARG A 29 -1.43 21.14 4.25
C ARG A 29 -1.72 19.73 3.72
N LEU A 30 -2.49 19.64 2.65
CA LEU A 30 -2.71 18.37 1.97
C LEU A 30 -1.43 17.95 1.22
N PRO A 31 -0.98 16.69 1.35
CA PRO A 31 0.23 16.22 0.68
C PRO A 31 0.11 16.33 -0.83
N ALA A 32 1.16 16.79 -1.51
CA ALA A 32 1.20 16.86 -2.96
C ALA A 32 0.93 15.49 -3.61
N PRO A 33 0.29 15.42 -4.80
CA PRO A 33 0.06 14.17 -5.51
C PRO A 33 1.36 13.37 -5.74
N ASP A 34 2.43 14.09 -6.10
CA ASP A 34 3.73 13.51 -6.45
C ASP A 34 4.48 12.94 -5.24
N SER A 35 4.08 13.29 -4.01
CA SER A 35 4.69 12.72 -2.80
C SER A 35 4.18 11.32 -2.46
N PHE A 36 3.11 10.86 -3.14
CA PHE A 36 2.56 9.53 -2.91
C PHE A 36 3.47 8.41 -3.42
N GLU A 37 4.00 8.52 -4.64
CA GLU A 37 4.85 7.49 -5.22
C GLU A 37 6.09 7.14 -4.35
N PRO A 38 6.91 8.10 -3.89
CA PRO A 38 8.06 7.78 -3.04
C PRO A 38 7.62 7.15 -1.71
N TYR A 39 6.50 7.60 -1.14
CA TYR A 39 5.93 6.97 0.05
C TYR A 39 5.50 5.52 -0.21
N PHE A 40 4.77 5.29 -1.30
CA PHE A 40 4.29 3.95 -1.68
C PHE A 40 5.45 2.97 -1.84
N ARG A 41 6.54 3.39 -2.50
CA ARG A 41 7.73 2.56 -2.67
C ARG A 41 8.41 2.22 -1.34
N ALA A 42 8.53 3.20 -0.45
CA ALA A 42 9.08 2.99 0.89
C ALA A 42 8.22 2.03 1.71
N TRP A 43 6.91 2.26 1.76
CA TRP A 43 5.94 1.38 2.44
C TRP A 43 5.96 -0.04 1.85
N PHE A 44 6.00 -0.16 0.52
CA PHE A 44 6.00 -1.46 -0.15
C PHE A 44 7.24 -2.28 0.25
N THR A 45 8.41 -1.66 0.22
CA THR A 45 9.68 -2.33 0.50
C THR A 45 9.88 -2.64 1.99
N GLN A 46 9.46 -1.75 2.88
CA GLN A 46 9.68 -1.88 4.32
C GLN A 46 8.58 -2.69 5.03
N ASP A 47 7.31 -2.50 4.67
CA ASP A 47 6.18 -3.07 5.40
C ASP A 47 5.48 -4.20 4.65
N TYR A 48 5.23 -4.03 3.35
CA TYR A 48 4.41 -4.95 2.56
C TYR A 48 5.19 -6.18 2.11
N PHE A 49 6.34 -5.98 1.47
CA PHE A 49 7.15 -7.05 0.87
C PHE A 49 7.62 -8.09 1.90
N PRO A 50 8.15 -7.73 3.09
CA PRO A 50 8.59 -8.74 4.05
C PRO A 50 7.46 -9.65 4.55
N ARG A 51 6.23 -9.13 4.65
CA ARG A 51 5.07 -9.91 5.09
C ARG A 51 4.62 -10.89 4.00
N ILE A 52 4.65 -10.45 2.75
CA ILE A 52 4.25 -11.26 1.60
C ILE A 52 5.30 -12.29 1.24
N SER A 53 6.57 -11.93 1.30
CA SER A 53 7.67 -12.82 0.96
C SER A 53 7.65 -14.06 1.86
N GLN A 54 7.43 -13.89 3.17
CA GLN A 54 7.24 -14.98 4.12
C GLN A 54 6.02 -15.84 3.79
N LYS A 55 4.89 -15.23 3.41
CA LYS A 55 3.67 -15.96 3.05
C LYS A 55 3.83 -16.76 1.76
N PHE A 56 4.48 -16.19 0.75
CA PHE A 56 4.82 -16.92 -0.47
C PHE A 56 5.74 -18.10 -0.21
N GLN A 57 6.73 -17.96 0.67
CA GLN A 57 7.56 -19.10 1.05
C GLN A 57 6.74 -20.22 1.71
N GLN A 58 5.80 -19.87 2.59
CA GLN A 58 4.92 -20.84 3.25
C GLN A 58 4.03 -21.56 2.24
N GLU A 59 3.33 -20.83 1.37
CA GLU A 59 2.44 -21.44 0.38
C GLU A 59 3.20 -22.27 -0.66
N LEU A 60 4.38 -21.83 -1.11
CA LEU A 60 5.20 -22.62 -2.02
C LEU A 60 5.64 -23.93 -1.38
N GLN A 61 6.02 -23.92 -0.08
CA GLN A 61 6.36 -25.14 0.64
C GLN A 61 5.15 -26.06 0.81
N GLU A 62 3.98 -25.52 1.10
CA GLU A 62 2.75 -26.31 1.23
C GLU A 62 2.32 -26.93 -0.11
N ARG A 63 2.41 -26.18 -1.21
CA ARG A 63 2.07 -26.69 -2.55
C ARG A 63 3.10 -27.68 -3.06
N ALA A 64 4.39 -27.45 -2.80
CA ALA A 64 5.44 -28.41 -3.14
C ALA A 64 5.22 -29.77 -2.45
N LYS A 65 4.82 -29.77 -1.17
CA LYS A 65 4.44 -30.99 -0.43
C LYS A 65 3.21 -31.71 -1.03
N LYS A 66 2.29 -30.97 -1.64
CA LYS A 66 1.05 -31.53 -2.20
C LYS A 66 1.21 -32.02 -3.65
N GLU A 67 2.00 -31.33 -4.46
CA GLU A 67 2.03 -31.55 -5.91
C GLU A 67 3.38 -32.03 -6.46
N GLY A 68 4.46 -32.06 -5.68
CA GLY A 68 5.79 -32.60 -6.05
C GLY A 68 6.53 -31.86 -7.18
N LEU A 69 5.82 -31.23 -8.10
CA LEU A 69 6.34 -30.50 -9.27
C LEU A 69 6.86 -29.09 -8.93
N LEU A 70 6.50 -28.55 -7.76
CA LEU A 70 6.87 -27.19 -7.34
C LEU A 70 8.11 -27.13 -6.45
N ASP A 71 8.75 -28.25 -6.11
CA ASP A 71 9.99 -28.27 -5.32
C ASP A 71 11.12 -27.48 -6.00
N SER A 72 11.18 -27.50 -7.34
CA SER A 72 12.11 -26.69 -8.15
C SER A 72 11.89 -25.18 -7.95
N LEU A 73 10.64 -24.73 -7.82
CA LEU A 73 10.31 -23.32 -7.64
C LEU A 73 10.43 -22.90 -6.18
N ALA A 74 10.03 -23.75 -5.23
CA ALA A 74 10.23 -23.49 -3.81
C ALA A 74 11.72 -23.38 -3.47
N SER A 75 12.56 -24.25 -4.06
CA SER A 75 14.02 -24.18 -3.91
C SER A 75 14.64 -22.99 -4.65
N SER A 76 14.16 -22.65 -5.86
CA SER A 76 14.62 -21.45 -6.59
C SER A 76 14.23 -20.16 -5.88
N PHE A 77 13.01 -20.07 -5.35
CA PHE A 77 12.50 -18.91 -4.63
C PHE A 77 13.19 -18.78 -3.27
N LYS A 78 13.39 -19.90 -2.55
CA LYS A 78 14.17 -19.92 -1.32
C LYS A 78 15.64 -19.55 -1.59
N GLY A 79 16.26 -20.08 -2.64
CA GLY A 79 17.62 -19.72 -3.05
C GLY A 79 17.75 -18.27 -3.49
N TRP A 80 16.72 -17.74 -4.16
CA TRP A 80 16.63 -16.33 -4.51
C TRP A 80 16.52 -15.48 -3.24
N MET A 81 15.55 -15.76 -2.35
CA MET A 81 15.33 -14.96 -1.14
C MET A 81 16.46 -15.05 -0.11
N MET A 82 17.20 -16.15 -0.07
CA MET A 82 18.27 -16.38 0.92
C MET A 82 19.63 -15.84 0.45
N GLY A 83 19.75 -15.41 -0.81
CA GLY A 83 20.84 -14.54 -1.25
C GLY A 83 20.70 -13.17 -0.59
N LYS A 84 21.80 -12.54 -0.17
CA LYS A 84 21.88 -11.23 0.52
C LYS A 84 21.30 -10.02 -0.26
N THR A 85 20.37 -10.23 -1.17
CA THR A 85 19.78 -9.26 -2.10
C THR A 85 18.32 -8.93 -1.78
N GLU A 86 17.87 -9.11 -0.53
CA GLU A 86 16.49 -8.80 -0.11
C GLU A 86 16.05 -7.39 -0.51
N GLY A 87 16.92 -6.38 -0.38
CA GLY A 87 16.62 -5.00 -0.79
C GLY A 87 16.49 -4.82 -2.32
N LEU A 88 17.30 -5.52 -3.11
CA LEU A 88 17.22 -5.51 -4.58
C LEU A 88 16.01 -6.28 -5.10
N GLN A 89 15.59 -7.31 -4.37
CA GLN A 89 14.37 -8.05 -4.69
C GLN A 89 13.14 -7.22 -4.39
N ALA A 90 13.08 -6.61 -3.20
CA ALA A 90 11.98 -5.75 -2.81
C ALA A 90 11.78 -4.60 -3.81
N SER A 91 12.88 -3.99 -4.30
CA SER A 91 12.79 -2.93 -5.32
C SER A 91 12.31 -3.45 -6.68
N PHE A 92 12.77 -4.61 -7.13
CA PHE A 92 12.29 -5.23 -8.37
C PHE A 92 10.80 -5.54 -8.32
N TRP A 93 10.33 -6.13 -7.21
CA TRP A 93 8.91 -6.39 -6.99
C TRP A 93 8.09 -5.10 -6.90
N CYS A 94 8.64 -4.08 -6.24
CA CYS A 94 8.02 -2.78 -6.15
C CYS A 94 7.85 -2.16 -7.54
N GLU A 95 8.86 -2.23 -8.41
CA GLU A 95 8.77 -1.78 -9.81
C GLU A 95 7.67 -2.53 -10.58
N LEU A 96 7.64 -3.86 -10.49
CA LEU A 96 6.64 -4.69 -11.16
C LEU A 96 5.21 -4.33 -10.73
N VAL A 97 5.01 -4.14 -9.42
CA VAL A 97 3.71 -3.75 -8.87
C VAL A 97 3.40 -2.30 -9.21
N ALA A 98 4.37 -1.39 -9.11
CA ALA A 98 4.20 0.04 -9.39
C ALA A 98 3.77 0.29 -10.83
N GLN A 99 4.32 -0.43 -11.82
CA GLN A 99 3.91 -0.33 -13.23
C GLN A 99 2.43 -0.64 -13.45
N ARG A 100 1.81 -1.38 -12.53
CA ARG A 100 0.41 -1.83 -12.63
C ARG A 100 -0.52 -1.05 -11.68
N ALA A 101 0.00 -0.69 -10.52
CA ALA A 101 -0.74 -0.08 -9.43
C ALA A 101 -0.72 1.45 -9.47
N LEU A 102 0.26 2.05 -10.16
CA LEU A 102 0.35 3.48 -10.40
C LEU A 102 -0.12 3.82 -11.83
N PRO A 103 -0.70 5.01 -12.06
CA PRO A 103 -0.96 6.08 -11.09
C PRO A 103 -2.10 5.73 -10.11
N PRO A 104 -2.05 6.23 -8.86
CA PRO A 104 -3.13 6.03 -7.90
C PRO A 104 -4.38 6.79 -8.32
N ALA A 105 -5.56 6.28 -7.98
CA ALA A 105 -6.77 7.07 -8.01
C ALA A 105 -6.82 7.95 -6.75
N LEU A 106 -6.58 9.25 -6.95
CA LEU A 106 -6.59 10.27 -5.91
C LEU A 106 -8.00 10.84 -5.72
N ALA A 107 -8.41 11.02 -4.48
CA ALA A 107 -9.64 11.73 -4.12
C ALA A 107 -9.40 12.66 -2.93
N ASP A 108 -9.82 13.92 -3.10
CA ASP A 108 -9.64 14.98 -2.10
C ASP A 108 -10.91 15.15 -1.29
N TRP A 109 -10.75 15.03 0.02
CA TRP A 109 -11.75 15.34 1.03
C TRP A 109 -11.25 16.57 1.80
N TYR A 110 -12.17 17.38 2.32
CA TYR A 110 -11.88 18.69 2.95
C TYR A 110 -10.53 18.78 3.69
N VAL A 111 -10.16 17.82 4.53
CA VAL A 111 -8.89 17.83 5.29
C VAL A 111 -8.02 16.59 5.05
N LEU A 112 -8.40 15.74 4.11
CA LEU A 112 -7.79 14.43 3.88
C LEU A 112 -7.68 14.18 2.37
N ARG A 113 -6.49 13.87 1.89
CA ARG A 113 -6.31 13.31 0.55
C ARG A 113 -6.31 11.79 0.66
N THR A 114 -6.94 11.09 -0.26
CA THR A 114 -6.92 9.63 -0.30
C THR A 114 -6.29 9.17 -1.61
N ALA A 115 -5.47 8.13 -1.56
CA ALA A 115 -4.86 7.52 -2.72
C ALA A 115 -5.23 6.04 -2.74
N THR A 116 -5.84 5.57 -3.81
CA THR A 116 -6.25 4.17 -3.96
C THR A 116 -5.45 3.51 -5.08
N VAL A 117 -4.88 2.34 -4.78
CA VAL A 117 -4.06 1.56 -5.73
C VAL A 117 -4.56 0.13 -5.79
N ASN A 118 -4.47 -0.50 -6.96
CA ASN A 118 -4.80 -1.91 -7.11
C ASN A 118 -3.52 -2.77 -7.00
N LEU A 119 -3.35 -3.44 -5.86
CA LEU A 119 -2.25 -4.38 -5.64
C LEU A 119 -2.55 -5.80 -6.13
N GLY A 120 -3.81 -6.11 -6.45
CA GLY A 120 -4.23 -7.43 -6.92
C GLY A 120 -3.86 -7.69 -8.38
N THR A 121 -4.53 -8.66 -9.01
CA THR A 121 -4.45 -8.91 -10.46
C THR A 121 -5.61 -8.22 -11.20
N ALA A 122 -5.68 -8.37 -12.53
CA ALA A 122 -6.84 -7.87 -13.30
C ALA A 122 -8.09 -8.75 -13.05
N GLN A 123 -7.87 -10.05 -12.80
CA GLN A 123 -8.94 -11.02 -12.54
C GLN A 123 -9.43 -10.95 -11.09
N LYS A 124 -8.53 -10.63 -10.15
CA LYS A 124 -8.85 -10.44 -8.74
C LYS A 124 -8.21 -9.14 -8.24
N PRO A 125 -8.89 -7.99 -8.42
CA PRO A 125 -8.39 -6.72 -7.96
C PRO A 125 -8.39 -6.66 -6.43
N SER A 126 -7.35 -6.06 -5.85
CA SER A 126 -7.21 -5.84 -4.41
C SER A 126 -6.83 -4.38 -4.19
N TYR A 127 -7.84 -3.58 -3.83
CA TYR A 127 -7.67 -2.14 -3.69
C TYR A 127 -7.18 -1.79 -2.28
N VAL A 128 -6.11 -1.00 -2.23
CA VAL A 128 -5.53 -0.49 -1.00
C VAL A 128 -5.66 1.02 -1.01
N ALA A 129 -6.23 1.57 0.06
CA ALA A 129 -6.37 3.00 0.26
C ALA A 129 -5.34 3.51 1.26
N PHE A 130 -4.75 4.65 0.91
CA PHE A 130 -3.84 5.43 1.72
C PHE A 130 -4.47 6.77 2.02
N TRP A 131 -4.15 7.28 3.20
CA TRP A 131 -4.65 8.52 3.75
C TRP A 131 -3.50 9.52 3.83
N GLY A 132 -3.73 10.70 3.28
CA GLY A 132 -2.80 11.80 3.19
C GLY A 132 -3.26 12.95 4.07
N VAL A 133 -2.55 13.21 5.17
CA VAL A 133 -2.84 14.29 6.11
C VAL A 133 -1.53 14.99 6.47
N HIS A 134 -1.52 16.32 6.42
CA HIS A 134 -0.40 17.14 6.87
C HIS A 134 0.94 16.74 6.24
N ASP A 135 1.00 16.75 4.90
CA ASP A 135 2.18 16.37 4.11
C ASP A 135 2.68 14.91 4.31
N CYS A 136 1.96 14.10 5.09
CA CYS A 136 2.28 12.71 5.38
C CYS A 136 1.25 11.76 4.77
N TRP A 137 1.72 10.60 4.34
CA TRP A 137 0.87 9.49 3.90
C TRP A 137 0.90 8.37 4.93
N MET A 138 -0.23 7.68 5.09
CA MET A 138 -0.37 6.52 5.95
C MET A 138 -1.29 5.49 5.29
N LEU A 139 -1.10 4.21 5.59
CA LEU A 139 -2.06 3.17 5.22
C LEU A 139 -3.38 3.41 5.95
N SER A 140 -4.51 3.26 5.25
CA SER A 140 -5.82 3.37 5.90
C SER A 140 -5.94 2.33 7.03
N PRO A 141 -6.27 2.74 8.26
CA PRO A 141 -6.41 1.81 9.39
C PRO A 141 -7.62 0.88 9.22
N LEU A 142 -8.51 1.19 8.29
CA LEU A 142 -9.74 0.43 8.02
C LEU A 142 -9.50 -0.74 7.06
N ILE A 143 -8.29 -0.90 6.52
CA ILE A 143 -8.00 -1.93 5.52
C ILE A 143 -7.19 -3.05 6.14
N SER A 144 -7.78 -4.25 6.13
CA SER A 144 -7.03 -5.49 6.28
C SER A 144 -6.48 -5.88 4.91
N LEU A 145 -5.17 -5.83 4.75
CA LEU A 145 -4.51 -6.35 3.55
C LEU A 145 -4.67 -7.86 3.51
N ASP A 146 -5.37 -8.36 2.50
CA ASP A 146 -5.43 -9.79 2.24
C ASP A 146 -4.11 -10.23 1.59
N PHE A 147 -3.22 -10.76 2.42
CA PHE A 147 -1.93 -11.31 2.00
C PHE A 147 -2.03 -12.74 1.47
N GLN A 148 -3.23 -13.33 1.41
CA GLN A 148 -3.43 -14.70 0.92
C GLN A 148 -3.53 -14.78 -0.60
N ASP A 149 -3.52 -13.64 -1.30
CA ASP A 149 -3.73 -13.64 -2.73
C ASP A 149 -2.46 -14.00 -3.51
N THR A 150 -2.34 -15.27 -3.88
CA THR A 150 -1.26 -15.81 -4.75
C THR A 150 -1.38 -15.45 -6.22
N SER A 151 -2.32 -14.57 -6.57
CA SER A 151 -2.58 -14.17 -7.94
C SER A 151 -1.34 -13.56 -8.62
N LEU A 152 -0.51 -12.84 -7.87
CA LEU A 152 0.80 -12.34 -8.35
C LEU A 152 1.78 -13.48 -8.69
N LEU A 153 1.75 -14.58 -7.93
CA LEU A 153 2.63 -15.73 -8.14
C LEU A 153 2.22 -16.50 -9.40
N GLN A 154 0.92 -16.64 -9.65
CA GLN A 154 0.40 -17.23 -10.89
C GLN A 154 0.77 -16.40 -12.12
N GLU A 155 0.72 -15.07 -12.02
CA GLU A 155 1.09 -14.20 -13.14
C GLU A 155 2.59 -14.30 -13.48
N LEU A 156 3.45 -14.41 -12.47
CA LEU A 156 4.88 -14.67 -12.68
C LEU A 156 5.14 -16.04 -13.32
N GLN A 157 4.41 -17.08 -12.90
CA GLN A 157 4.47 -18.38 -13.57
C GLN A 157 4.09 -18.25 -15.04
N ARG A 158 3.06 -17.46 -15.34
CA ARG A 158 2.62 -17.19 -16.71
C ARG A 158 3.67 -16.44 -17.54
N GLN A 159 4.31 -15.42 -16.98
CA GLN A 159 5.38 -14.68 -17.64
C GLN A 159 6.62 -15.55 -17.90
N LYS A 160 7.03 -16.36 -16.91
CA LYS A 160 8.17 -17.28 -17.08
C LYS A 160 7.89 -18.37 -18.11
N ALA A 161 6.68 -18.95 -18.10
CA ALA A 161 6.27 -19.93 -19.11
C ALA A 161 6.16 -19.32 -20.52
N GLY A 162 5.70 -18.07 -20.63
CA GLY A 162 5.65 -17.34 -21.90
C GLY A 162 7.02 -17.02 -22.50
N ASN A 163 8.02 -16.68 -21.65
CA ASN A 163 9.38 -16.45 -22.12
C ASN A 163 10.11 -17.75 -22.50
N SER A 164 9.86 -18.87 -21.80
CA SER A 164 10.51 -20.15 -22.11
C SER A 164 10.04 -20.80 -23.42
N SER A 165 8.98 -20.29 -24.06
CA SER A 165 8.50 -20.78 -25.36
C SER A 165 9.03 -19.95 -26.55
N ARG A 166 9.85 -18.93 -26.28
CA ARG A 166 10.47 -18.06 -27.29
C ARG A 166 11.96 -18.33 -27.50
N ASP A 167 12.54 -19.21 -26.69
CA ASP A 167 13.89 -19.78 -26.86
C ASP A 167 13.78 -21.20 -27.43
#